data_AF-A0A550HNE1-F1
#
_entry.id   AF-A0A550HNE1-F1
#
_cell.length_a   1.000
_cell.length_b   1.000
_cell.length_c   1.000
_cell.angle_alpha   90.00
_cell.angle_beta   90.00
_cell.angle_gamma   90.00
#
_symmetry.space_group_name_H-M   'P 1'
#
loop_
_entity.id
_entity.type
_entity.pdbx_description
1 polymer ?
#
loop_
_entity_poly.entity_id
_entity_poly.type
_entity_poly.pdbx_seq_one_letter_code
_entity_poly.pdbx_strand_id
1 'polypeptide(L)'
;MKPKTKRLALAVALTGSVIVYALLLWRGPWWVDGAHLRTKNLEPADGVVITGFRTSLVALGVGFIAGLGLYYTHRSHQHTEKLFQHTRQKDREQAELTREGQVTERYVEAIKLLSSENLTQQLGGIYALERIRGDSEKDRVTVNKVLAAFIRHHAACKEGEGTAEAEAGTRPGESVQAALSILISDKRRPQFDGGLNLAGVDLRGADIRYGRLHLTDLRNARLEGANMVGADLDRSDLSGANLRGTDLDNANLRGAKLTGVTGLFRGQLLRAVLGASRWSLNKDGSPMTLPQELAADQAVQDHIGRCDVSGLGLSR
;
A
#
# COMPACT_ATOMS: atom_id res chain seq x y z
N MET A 1 -31.99 41.04 -22.54
CA MET A 1 -33.44 40.86 -22.30
C MET A 1 -33.65 39.79 -21.23
N LYS A 2 -34.33 40.14 -20.13
CA LYS A 2 -34.47 39.31 -18.92
C LYS A 2 -35.09 37.94 -19.24
N PRO A 3 -34.65 36.83 -18.62
CA PRO A 3 -35.11 35.47 -18.92
C PRO A 3 -36.63 35.28 -18.78
N LYS A 4 -37.28 36.12 -17.96
CA LYS A 4 -38.73 36.13 -17.78
C LYS A 4 -39.50 36.59 -19.03
N THR A 5 -38.99 37.58 -19.79
CA THR A 5 -39.70 38.07 -20.99
C THR A 5 -39.60 37.09 -22.17
N LYS A 6 -38.50 36.33 -22.26
CA LYS A 6 -38.34 35.25 -23.25
C LYS A 6 -39.30 34.08 -23.01
N ARG A 7 -39.51 33.69 -21.75
CA ARG A 7 -40.45 32.61 -21.38
C ARG A 7 -41.90 33.01 -21.66
N LEU A 8 -42.27 34.26 -21.38
CA LEU A 8 -43.61 34.77 -21.66
C LEU A 8 -43.90 34.81 -23.17
N ALA A 9 -42.97 35.33 -23.98
CA ALA A 9 -43.13 35.38 -25.43
C ALA A 9 -43.25 33.98 -26.06
N LEU A 10 -42.46 33.02 -25.56
CA LEU A 10 -42.52 31.63 -26.01
C LEU A 10 -43.86 30.97 -25.66
N ALA A 11 -44.39 31.22 -24.46
CA ALA A 11 -45.68 30.69 -24.03
C ALA A 11 -46.84 31.19 -24.89
N VAL A 12 -46.85 32.49 -25.23
CA VAL A 12 -47.87 33.08 -26.11
C VAL A 12 -47.77 32.55 -27.55
N ALA A 13 -46.56 32.34 -28.06
CA ALA A 13 -46.37 31.74 -29.38
C ALA A 13 -46.84 30.27 -29.44
N LEU A 14 -46.57 29.49 -28.37
CA LEU A 14 -47.03 28.10 -28.26
C LEU A 14 -48.56 28.01 -28.20
N THR A 15 -49.21 28.85 -27.37
CA THR A 15 -50.69 28.85 -27.30
C THR A 15 -51.31 29.28 -28.62
N GLY A 16 -50.76 30.28 -29.30
CA GLY A 16 -51.19 30.68 -30.64
C GLY A 16 -51.06 29.54 -31.66
N SER A 17 -49.93 28.82 -31.67
CA SER A 17 -49.71 27.68 -32.57
C SER A 17 -50.69 26.53 -32.32
N VAL A 18 -51.04 26.25 -31.07
CA VAL A 18 -52.02 25.21 -30.71
C VAL A 18 -53.42 25.59 -31.21
N ILE A 19 -53.81 26.86 -31.05
CA ILE A 19 -55.11 27.36 -31.53
C ILE A 19 -55.19 27.27 -33.06
N VAL A 20 -54.15 27.69 -33.78
CA VAL A 20 -54.08 27.60 -35.25
C VAL A 20 -54.15 26.15 -35.72
N TYR A 21 -53.44 25.23 -35.06
CA TYR A 21 -53.49 23.80 -35.38
C TYR A 21 -54.88 23.20 -35.16
N ALA A 22 -55.56 23.56 -34.06
CA ALA A 22 -56.93 23.13 -33.79
C ALA A 22 -57.92 23.66 -34.85
N LEU A 23 -57.75 24.92 -35.28
CA LEU A 23 -58.55 25.52 -36.35
C LEU A 23 -58.32 24.84 -37.70
N LEU A 24 -57.08 24.47 -38.03
CA LEU A 24 -56.75 23.72 -39.25
C LEU A 24 -57.34 22.31 -39.26
N LEU A 25 -57.34 21.61 -38.12
CA LEU A 25 -57.99 20.29 -38.00
C LEU A 25 -59.51 20.38 -38.18
N TRP A 26 -60.14 21.41 -37.61
CA TRP A 26 -61.59 21.59 -37.67
C TRP A 26 -62.05 22.09 -39.05
N ARG A 27 -61.43 23.16 -39.54
CA ARG A 27 -61.90 23.96 -40.70
C ARG A 27 -61.06 23.79 -41.95
N GLY A 28 -59.86 23.22 -41.86
CA GLY A 28 -58.97 22.97 -43.00
C GLY A 28 -59.57 22.09 -44.10
N PRO A 29 -60.30 20.99 -43.79
CA PRO A 29 -60.93 20.18 -44.84
C PRO A 29 -61.88 21.00 -45.72
N TRP A 30 -62.68 21.87 -45.11
CA TRP A 30 -63.61 22.76 -45.82
C TRP A 30 -62.91 23.79 -46.73
N TRP A 31 -61.66 24.17 -46.41
CA TRP A 31 -60.87 25.09 -47.24
C TRP A 31 -60.26 24.40 -48.46
N VAL A 32 -59.91 23.13 -48.34
CA VAL A 32 -59.36 22.32 -49.44
C VAL A 32 -60.48 21.84 -50.37
N ASP A 33 -61.63 21.44 -49.83
CA ASP A 33 -62.76 20.91 -50.60
C ASP A 33 -63.62 21.97 -51.29
N GLY A 34 -63.46 23.25 -50.95
CA GLY A 34 -64.23 24.35 -51.54
C GLY A 34 -64.11 24.46 -53.07
N ALA A 35 -63.06 23.86 -53.66
CA ALA A 35 -62.87 23.78 -55.10
C ALA A 35 -63.51 22.55 -55.77
N HIS A 36 -63.82 21.47 -55.04
CA HIS A 36 -64.28 20.18 -55.61
C HIS A 36 -65.78 19.90 -55.36
N LEU A 37 -66.40 20.53 -54.36
CA LEU A 37 -67.83 20.31 -54.02
C LEU A 37 -68.85 20.97 -54.98
N ARG A 38 -68.42 21.51 -56.13
CA ARG A 38 -69.29 22.26 -57.05
C ARG A 38 -69.60 21.55 -58.37
N THR A 39 -69.21 20.29 -58.51
CA THR A 39 -69.57 19.43 -59.65
C THR A 39 -70.53 18.32 -59.22
N LYS A 40 -71.59 18.09 -60.01
CA LYS A 40 -72.76 17.25 -59.65
C LYS A 40 -72.53 15.73 -59.65
N ASN A 41 -71.31 15.25 -59.90
CA ASN A 41 -70.96 13.83 -59.89
C ASN A 41 -69.85 13.59 -58.86
N LEU A 42 -70.24 13.13 -57.67
CA LEU A 42 -69.32 12.75 -56.60
C LEU A 42 -68.81 11.33 -56.89
N GLU A 43 -67.51 11.17 -57.17
CA GLU A 43 -66.86 9.85 -57.15
C GLU A 43 -66.53 9.46 -55.70
N PRO A 44 -66.57 8.16 -55.33
CA PRO A 44 -66.28 7.71 -53.97
C PRO A 44 -64.86 8.06 -53.46
N ALA A 45 -63.99 8.59 -54.32
CA ALA A 45 -62.64 9.04 -53.99
C ALA A 45 -62.60 10.38 -53.21
N ASP A 46 -63.63 11.22 -53.28
CA ASP A 46 -63.60 12.57 -52.66
C ASP A 46 -63.65 12.53 -51.12
N GLY A 47 -64.28 11.51 -50.52
CA GLY A 47 -64.30 11.32 -49.06
C GLY A 47 -62.93 10.93 -48.47
N VAL A 48 -62.01 10.42 -49.30
CA VAL A 48 -60.66 10.01 -48.91
C VAL A 48 -59.75 11.22 -48.69
N VAL A 49 -59.96 12.32 -49.41
CA VAL A 49 -59.13 13.54 -49.30
C VAL A 49 -59.37 14.24 -47.96
N ILE A 50 -60.64 14.32 -47.52
CA ILE A 50 -61.08 14.98 -46.28
C ILE A 50 -60.54 14.26 -45.04
N THR A 51 -60.64 12.93 -45.05
CA THR A 51 -60.13 12.08 -43.97
C THR A 51 -58.60 11.97 -44.02
N GLY A 52 -58.01 11.98 -45.22
CA GLY A 52 -56.57 12.03 -45.47
C GLY A 52 -55.89 13.30 -44.93
N PHE A 53 -56.52 14.46 -45.05
CA PHE A 53 -55.97 15.73 -44.54
C PHE A 53 -55.89 15.76 -43.00
N ARG A 54 -56.95 15.33 -42.32
CA ARG A 54 -56.98 15.26 -40.84
C ARG A 54 -55.99 14.25 -40.29
N THR A 55 -55.92 13.06 -40.89
CA THR A 55 -54.98 12.01 -40.48
C THR A 55 -53.53 12.42 -40.70
N SER A 56 -53.23 13.13 -41.81
CA SER A 56 -51.90 13.69 -42.07
C SER A 56 -51.50 14.77 -41.05
N LEU A 57 -52.42 15.67 -40.68
CA LEU A 57 -52.16 16.67 -39.63
C LEU A 57 -51.90 16.03 -38.27
N VAL A 58 -52.73 15.05 -37.88
CA VAL A 58 -52.53 14.30 -36.62
C VAL A 58 -51.19 13.57 -36.63
N ALA A 59 -50.82 12.91 -37.73
CA ALA A 59 -49.54 12.23 -37.86
C ALA A 59 -48.35 13.19 -37.70
N LEU A 60 -48.42 14.40 -38.28
CA LEU A 60 -47.40 15.44 -38.09
C LEU A 60 -47.32 15.93 -36.64
N GLY A 61 -48.47 16.12 -35.98
CA GLY A 61 -48.53 16.49 -34.56
C GLY A 61 -47.88 15.44 -33.66
N VAL A 62 -48.19 14.15 -33.87
CA VAL A 62 -47.58 13.03 -33.14
C VAL A 62 -46.07 12.96 -33.40
N GLY A 63 -45.64 13.10 -34.66
CA GLY A 63 -44.23 13.11 -35.02
C GLY A 63 -43.44 14.25 -34.36
N PHE A 64 -44.04 15.45 -34.26
CA PHE A 64 -43.43 16.60 -33.60
C PHE A 64 -43.26 16.38 -32.08
N ILE A 65 -44.29 15.83 -31.41
CA ILE A 65 -44.23 15.51 -29.97
C ILE A 65 -43.17 14.43 -29.71
N ALA A 66 -43.13 13.37 -30.52
CA ALA A 66 -42.13 12.32 -30.40
C ALA A 66 -40.70 12.86 -30.62
N GLY A 67 -40.51 13.73 -31.61
CA GLY A 67 -39.23 14.40 -31.88
C GLY A 67 -38.75 15.28 -30.72
N LEU A 68 -39.65 16.06 -30.10
CA LEU A 68 -39.33 16.84 -28.91
C LEU A 68 -38.98 15.96 -27.70
N GLY A 69 -39.68 14.84 -27.52
CA GLY A 69 -39.38 13.86 -26.48
C GLY A 69 -37.98 13.25 -26.66
N LEU A 70 -37.64 12.82 -27.88
CA LEU A 70 -36.31 12.31 -28.20
C LEU A 70 -35.21 13.37 -28.04
N TYR A 71 -35.47 14.60 -28.48
CA TYR A 71 -34.52 15.72 -28.30
C TYR A 71 -34.27 16.02 -26.83
N TYR A 72 -35.32 16.06 -26.01
CA TYR A 72 -35.20 16.30 -24.58
C TYR A 72 -34.45 15.16 -23.89
N THR A 73 -34.77 13.90 -24.20
CA THR A 73 -34.07 12.72 -23.68
C THR A 73 -32.60 12.71 -24.08
N HIS A 74 -32.29 12.99 -25.36
CA HIS A 74 -30.91 13.06 -25.85
C HIS A 74 -30.12 14.18 -25.14
N ARG A 75 -30.73 15.36 -24.97
CA ARG A 75 -30.11 16.48 -24.25
C ARG A 75 -29.95 16.20 -22.76
N SER A 76 -30.92 15.52 -22.14
CA SER A 76 -30.87 15.10 -20.74
C SER A 76 -29.70 14.16 -20.50
N HIS A 77 -29.51 13.15 -21.36
CA HIS A 77 -28.39 12.22 -21.28
C HIS A 77 -27.02 12.91 -21.26
N GLN A 78 -26.81 13.92 -22.11
CA GLN A 78 -25.53 14.66 -22.14
C GLN A 78 -25.24 15.43 -20.84
N HIS A 79 -26.27 15.93 -20.15
CA HIS A 79 -26.09 16.57 -18.84
C HIS A 79 -25.81 15.55 -17.75
N THR A 80 -26.47 14.41 -17.82
CA THR A 80 -26.30 13.29 -16.90
C THR A 80 -24.87 12.73 -16.95
N GLU A 81 -24.28 12.60 -18.14
CA GLU A 81 -22.89 12.13 -18.31
C GLU A 81 -21.85 13.00 -17.60
N LYS A 82 -21.94 14.33 -17.77
CA LYS A 82 -21.01 15.27 -17.12
C LYS A 82 -21.14 15.26 -15.60
N LEU A 83 -22.37 15.13 -15.10
CA LEU A 83 -22.62 15.03 -13.68
C LEU A 83 -21.99 13.75 -13.11
N PHE A 84 -22.16 12.62 -13.81
CA PHE A 84 -21.57 11.35 -13.41
C PHE A 84 -20.04 11.38 -13.37
N GLN A 85 -19.38 12.08 -14.29
CA GLN A 85 -17.92 12.20 -14.27
C GLN A 85 -17.42 12.99 -13.06
N HIS A 86 -18.04 14.12 -12.74
CA HIS A 86 -17.70 14.90 -11.55
C HIS A 86 -18.01 14.15 -10.25
N THR A 87 -19.14 13.46 -10.18
CA THR A 87 -19.49 12.63 -9.01
C THR A 87 -18.50 11.49 -8.84
N ARG A 88 -18.13 10.77 -9.91
CA ARG A 88 -17.10 9.72 -9.88
C ARG A 88 -15.75 10.23 -9.38
N GLN A 89 -15.35 11.43 -9.78
CA GLN A 89 -14.10 12.00 -9.33
C GLN A 89 -14.14 12.34 -7.83
N LYS A 90 -15.20 13.01 -7.37
CA LYS A 90 -15.39 13.28 -5.93
C LYS A 90 -15.49 12.01 -5.10
N ASP A 91 -16.20 10.99 -5.60
CA ASP A 91 -16.31 9.70 -4.93
C ASP A 91 -14.95 9.01 -4.82
N ARG A 92 -14.07 9.15 -5.82
CA ARG A 92 -12.69 8.62 -5.78
C ARG A 92 -11.84 9.37 -4.77
N GLU A 93 -11.83 10.70 -4.81
CA GLU A 93 -11.08 11.53 -3.86
C GLU A 93 -11.55 11.24 -2.42
N GLN A 94 -12.86 11.09 -2.22
CA GLN A 94 -13.43 10.78 -0.91
C GLN A 94 -13.18 9.33 -0.47
N ALA A 95 -13.14 8.37 -1.40
CA ALA A 95 -12.73 7.00 -1.12
C ALA A 95 -11.26 6.92 -0.70
N GLU A 96 -10.38 7.71 -1.31
CA GLU A 96 -8.96 7.79 -0.94
C GLU A 96 -8.79 8.36 0.48
N LEU A 97 -9.46 9.47 0.80
CA LEU A 97 -9.45 10.05 2.15
C LEU A 97 -10.01 9.09 3.21
N THR A 98 -11.08 8.36 2.89
CA THR A 98 -11.65 7.36 3.80
C THR A 98 -10.68 6.19 4.01
N ARG A 99 -9.97 5.77 2.96
CA ARG A 99 -8.96 4.70 3.04
C ARG A 99 -7.78 5.11 3.92
N GLU A 100 -7.29 6.34 3.80
CA GLU A 100 -6.21 6.86 4.66
C GLU A 100 -6.64 6.97 6.12
N GLY A 101 -7.88 7.41 6.39
CA GLY A 101 -8.46 7.44 7.73
C GLY A 101 -8.50 6.05 8.38
N GLN A 102 -8.95 5.03 7.64
CA GLN A 102 -9.03 3.65 8.12
C GLN A 102 -7.64 3.04 8.45
N VAL A 103 -6.60 3.41 7.71
CA VAL A 103 -5.23 2.95 8.03
C VAL A 103 -4.74 3.59 9.33
N THR A 104 -5.01 4.88 9.51
CA THR A 104 -4.62 5.62 10.72
C THR A 104 -5.33 5.04 11.96
N GLU A 105 -6.62 4.75 11.87
CA GLU A 105 -7.38 4.11 12.95
C GLU A 105 -6.85 2.72 13.30
N ARG A 106 -6.59 1.87 12.29
CA ARG A 106 -5.98 0.54 12.50
C ARG A 106 -4.61 0.63 13.17
N TYR A 107 -3.83 1.65 12.80
CA TYR A 107 -2.51 1.89 13.38
C TYR A 107 -2.58 2.33 14.85
N VAL A 108 -3.46 3.28 15.17
CA VAL A 108 -3.69 3.73 16.56
C VAL A 108 -4.17 2.57 17.43
N GLU A 109 -5.10 1.76 16.93
CA GLU A 109 -5.61 0.60 17.67
C GLU A 109 -4.51 -0.45 17.90
N ALA A 110 -3.68 -0.73 16.88
CA ALA A 110 -2.56 -1.65 17.02
C ALA A 110 -1.53 -1.16 18.07
N ILE A 111 -1.26 0.14 18.15
CA ILE A 111 -0.38 0.71 19.17
C ILE A 111 -0.99 0.60 20.58
N LYS A 112 -2.28 0.86 20.73
CA LYS A 112 -2.95 0.69 22.03
C LYS A 112 -2.85 -0.76 22.51
N LEU A 113 -3.11 -1.71 21.62
CA LEU A 113 -2.97 -3.14 21.90
C LEU A 113 -1.52 -3.51 22.25
N LEU A 114 -0.53 -2.94 21.55
CA LEU A 114 0.89 -3.15 21.82
C LEU A 114 1.30 -2.67 23.23
N SER A 115 0.68 -1.60 23.72
CA SER A 115 0.92 -1.03 25.04
C SER A 115 0.14 -1.73 26.17
N SER A 116 -0.67 -2.73 25.85
CA SER A 116 -1.43 -3.47 26.87
C SER A 116 -0.51 -4.37 27.69
N GLU A 117 -0.87 -4.58 28.96
CA GLU A 117 -0.21 -5.56 29.84
C GLU A 117 -0.63 -7.01 29.54
N ASN A 118 -1.68 -7.19 28.73
CA ASN A 118 -2.21 -8.48 28.36
C ASN A 118 -1.45 -9.04 27.14
N LEU A 119 -0.74 -10.15 27.33
CA LEU A 119 0.05 -10.80 26.28
C LEU A 119 -0.73 -11.05 24.98
N THR A 120 -1.98 -11.52 25.07
CA THR A 120 -2.82 -11.79 23.88
C THR A 120 -3.16 -10.51 23.12
N GLN A 121 -3.47 -9.43 23.83
CA GLN A 121 -3.71 -8.12 23.23
C GLN A 121 -2.42 -7.57 22.61
N GLN A 122 -1.31 -7.68 23.32
CA GLN A 122 0.01 -7.26 22.83
C GLN A 122 0.42 -7.98 21.54
N LEU A 123 0.26 -9.31 21.50
CA LEU A 123 0.45 -10.10 20.28
C LEU A 123 -0.52 -9.68 19.17
N GLY A 124 -1.79 -9.41 19.51
CA GLY A 124 -2.78 -8.87 18.56
C GLY A 124 -2.33 -7.55 17.93
N GLY A 125 -1.76 -6.63 18.73
CA GLY A 125 -1.17 -5.38 18.26
C GLY A 125 0.04 -5.60 17.34
N ILE A 126 0.93 -6.53 17.71
CA ILE A 126 2.11 -6.89 16.91
C ILE A 126 1.71 -7.44 15.52
N TYR A 127 0.76 -8.38 15.46
CA TYR A 127 0.28 -8.93 14.19
C TYR A 127 -0.56 -7.94 13.38
N ALA A 128 -1.28 -7.03 14.04
CA ALA A 128 -1.96 -5.93 13.36
C ALA A 128 -0.96 -4.98 12.69
N LEU A 129 0.15 -4.67 13.37
CA LEU A 129 1.25 -3.90 12.79
C LEU A 129 1.92 -4.63 11.62
N GLU A 130 2.13 -5.95 11.71
CA GLU A 130 2.62 -6.74 10.58
C GLU A 130 1.71 -6.63 9.36
N ARG A 131 0.40 -6.70 9.56
CA ARG A 131 -0.56 -6.56 8.46
C ARG A 131 -0.49 -5.16 7.84
N ILE A 132 -0.44 -4.11 8.65
CA ILE A 132 -0.28 -2.72 8.17
C ILE A 132 1.04 -2.58 7.37
N ARG A 133 2.12 -3.17 7.89
CA ARG A 133 3.44 -3.20 7.23
C ARG A 133 3.38 -3.87 5.86
N GLY A 134 2.60 -4.94 5.71
CA GLY A 134 2.40 -5.65 4.45
C GLY A 134 1.52 -4.88 3.45
N ASP A 135 0.48 -4.23 3.97
CA ASP A 135 -0.56 -3.49 3.22
C ASP A 135 -0.07 -2.13 2.70
N SER A 136 0.86 -1.46 3.41
CA SER A 136 1.33 -0.10 3.12
C SER A 136 2.86 0.01 3.08
N GLU A 137 3.42 0.22 1.88
CA GLU A 137 4.85 0.43 1.69
C GLU A 137 5.34 1.73 2.35
N LYS A 138 4.49 2.76 2.39
CA LYS A 138 4.77 4.06 3.02
C LYS A 138 4.96 3.93 4.53
N ASP A 139 4.13 3.10 5.18
CA ASP A 139 4.12 2.97 6.64
C ASP A 139 5.09 1.91 7.16
N ARG A 140 5.63 1.06 6.28
CA ARG A 140 6.56 -0.02 6.61
C ARG A 140 7.75 0.46 7.44
N VAL A 141 8.35 1.59 7.07
CA VAL A 141 9.49 2.17 7.79
C VAL A 141 9.12 2.56 9.21
N THR A 142 7.95 3.19 9.38
CA THR A 142 7.43 3.60 10.68
C THR A 142 7.09 2.38 11.55
N VAL A 143 6.44 1.36 10.98
CA VAL A 143 6.13 0.11 11.70
C VAL A 143 7.40 -0.58 12.17
N ASN A 144 8.42 -0.71 11.32
CA ASN A 144 9.69 -1.32 11.72
C ASN A 144 10.34 -0.55 12.87
N LYS A 145 10.32 0.79 12.84
CA LYS A 145 10.83 1.62 13.93
C LYS A 145 10.05 1.44 15.24
N VAL A 146 8.73 1.31 15.17
CA VAL A 146 7.88 1.07 16.35
C VAL A 146 8.14 -0.31 16.94
N LEU A 147 8.20 -1.36 16.12
CA LEU A 147 8.53 -2.71 16.59
C LEU A 147 9.96 -2.78 17.17
N ALA A 148 10.92 -2.07 16.56
CA ALA A 148 12.28 -1.98 17.11
C ALA A 148 12.30 -1.25 18.46
N ALA A 149 11.56 -0.15 18.58
CA ALA A 149 11.42 0.58 19.84
C ALA A 149 10.75 -0.28 20.92
N PHE A 150 9.74 -1.05 20.54
CA PHE A 150 9.08 -2.01 21.40
C PHE A 150 10.06 -3.06 21.94
N ILE A 151 10.86 -3.66 21.07
CA ILE A 151 11.91 -4.62 21.48
C ILE A 151 12.90 -3.94 22.42
N ARG A 152 13.41 -2.75 22.07
CA ARG A 152 14.35 -2.02 22.94
C ARG A 152 13.78 -1.72 24.32
N HIS A 153 12.47 -1.47 24.43
CA HIS A 153 11.84 -1.19 25.71
C HIS A 153 11.63 -2.46 26.55
N HIS A 154 11.15 -3.55 25.93
CA HIS A 154 10.81 -4.79 26.64
C HIS A 154 11.98 -5.75 26.82
N ALA A 155 13.05 -5.56 26.05
CA ALA A 155 14.30 -6.31 26.12
C ALA A 155 15.47 -5.39 26.53
N ALA A 156 15.23 -4.28 27.24
CA ALA A 156 16.32 -3.44 27.74
C ALA A 156 17.14 -4.22 28.77
N CYS A 157 18.47 -4.22 28.62
CA CYS A 157 19.36 -4.76 29.65
C CYS A 157 19.24 -3.91 30.92
N LYS A 158 18.78 -4.48 32.04
CA LYS A 158 18.77 -3.79 33.34
C LYS A 158 20.20 -3.75 33.90
N GLU A 159 20.78 -2.56 33.99
CA GLU A 159 22.05 -2.36 34.69
C GLU A 159 21.84 -2.66 36.19
N GLY A 160 22.41 -3.77 36.68
CA GLY A 160 22.33 -4.13 38.10
C GLY A 160 22.30 -5.62 38.42
N GLU A 161 21.99 -6.51 37.47
CA GLU A 161 22.12 -7.97 37.67
C GLU A 161 23.56 -8.44 37.45
N GLY A 162 24.47 -7.85 38.23
CA GLY A 162 25.80 -8.38 38.47
C GLY A 162 25.75 -9.21 39.73
N THR A 163 25.56 -10.52 39.58
CA THR A 163 25.91 -11.64 40.50
C THR A 163 24.81 -12.71 40.47
N ALA A 164 25.25 -13.97 40.41
CA ALA A 164 24.48 -15.18 40.21
C ALA A 164 23.94 -15.36 38.78
N GLU A 165 24.52 -16.33 38.08
CA GLU A 165 23.87 -17.32 37.20
C GLU A 165 22.40 -17.04 36.81
N ALA A 166 22.12 -15.89 36.19
CA ALA A 166 20.82 -15.57 35.62
C ALA A 166 20.69 -16.39 34.34
N GLU A 167 20.28 -17.64 34.51
CA GLU A 167 19.93 -18.67 33.52
C GLU A 167 20.44 -18.38 32.11
N ALA A 168 21.58 -18.98 31.78
CA ALA A 168 21.99 -19.15 30.38
C ALA A 168 20.86 -19.87 29.63
N GLY A 169 20.04 -19.11 28.89
CA GLY A 169 19.05 -19.68 27.96
C GLY A 169 17.59 -19.23 28.11
N THR A 170 17.26 -18.21 28.92
CA THR A 170 15.88 -17.71 28.92
C THR A 170 15.57 -17.04 27.57
N ARG A 171 14.78 -17.71 26.74
CA ARG A 171 14.29 -17.18 25.45
C ARG A 171 13.63 -15.81 25.68
N PRO A 172 13.68 -14.90 24.69
CA PRO A 172 12.96 -13.64 24.79
C PRO A 172 11.48 -13.90 25.04
N GLY A 173 10.82 -13.01 25.79
CA GLY A 173 9.38 -13.08 25.99
C GLY A 173 8.63 -13.17 24.64
N GLU A 174 7.49 -13.86 24.62
CA GLU A 174 6.77 -14.21 23.40
C GLU A 174 6.51 -12.99 22.50
N SER A 175 6.14 -11.85 23.07
CA SER A 175 5.94 -10.58 22.34
C SER A 175 7.23 -10.06 21.70
N VAL A 176 8.37 -10.17 22.39
CA VAL A 176 9.67 -9.75 21.85
C VAL A 176 10.06 -10.67 20.69
N GLN A 177 9.91 -11.99 20.87
CA GLN A 177 10.21 -12.95 19.80
C GLN A 177 9.26 -12.79 18.60
N ALA A 178 7.98 -12.48 18.81
CA ALA A 178 7.03 -12.21 17.73
C ALA A 178 7.40 -10.94 16.95
N ALA A 179 7.65 -9.83 17.67
CA ALA A 179 8.08 -8.58 17.05
C ALA A 179 9.41 -8.75 16.28
N LEU A 180 10.35 -9.49 16.85
CA LEU A 180 11.63 -9.82 16.22
C LEU A 180 11.42 -10.66 14.95
N SER A 181 10.61 -11.71 15.02
CA SER A 181 10.28 -12.59 13.87
C SER A 181 9.67 -11.80 12.71
N ILE A 182 8.81 -10.82 13.00
CA ILE A 182 8.24 -9.92 12.01
C ILE A 182 9.35 -9.07 11.39
N LEU A 183 10.18 -8.40 12.20
CA LEU A 183 11.26 -7.54 11.70
C LEU A 183 12.24 -8.30 10.80
N ILE A 184 12.67 -9.50 11.21
CA ILE A 184 13.71 -10.26 10.50
C ILE A 184 13.19 -11.01 9.27
N SER A 185 11.87 -11.20 9.14
CA SER A 185 11.25 -11.94 8.02
C SER A 185 10.97 -11.07 6.79
N ASP A 186 11.31 -9.78 6.78
CA ASP A 186 10.97 -8.88 5.67
C ASP A 186 11.61 -9.34 4.35
N LYS A 187 10.81 -9.99 3.50
CA LYS A 187 11.23 -10.56 2.22
C LYS A 187 11.56 -9.48 1.18
N ARG A 188 11.11 -8.24 1.36
CA ARG A 188 11.31 -7.17 0.38
C ARG A 188 12.69 -6.55 0.56
N ARG A 189 13.39 -6.28 -0.55
CA ARG A 189 14.73 -5.68 -0.49
C ARG A 189 14.64 -4.37 0.31
N PRO A 190 15.43 -4.23 1.36
CA PRO A 190 15.39 -3.06 2.21
C PRO A 190 15.99 -1.88 1.43
N GLN A 191 15.13 -1.00 0.90
CA GLN A 191 15.49 0.41 0.68
C GLN A 191 15.51 1.15 2.04
N PHE A 192 15.99 0.48 3.09
CA PHE A 192 15.97 1.00 4.45
C PHE A 192 17.25 1.82 4.63
N ASP A 193 17.17 3.11 4.29
CA ASP A 193 18.33 4.01 4.31
C ASP A 193 18.80 4.36 5.75
N GLY A 194 17.96 4.09 6.75
CA GLY A 194 18.27 4.28 8.16
C GLY A 194 18.07 2.99 8.93
N GLY A 195 19.09 2.12 8.93
CA GLY A 195 19.14 0.78 9.53
C GLY A 195 18.37 0.56 10.84
N LEU A 196 18.00 -0.70 11.09
CA LEU A 196 17.22 -1.10 12.26
C LEU A 196 18.04 -0.90 13.55
N ASN A 197 17.51 -0.18 14.54
CA ASN A 197 18.21 0.04 15.81
C ASN A 197 17.74 -0.94 16.88
N LEU A 198 18.61 -1.87 17.25
CA LEU A 198 18.48 -2.85 18.34
C LEU A 198 19.71 -2.80 19.26
N ALA A 199 20.32 -1.62 19.45
CA ALA A 199 21.45 -1.48 20.35
C ALA A 199 21.04 -1.72 21.81
N GLY A 200 21.90 -2.41 22.58
CA GLY A 200 21.73 -2.65 24.02
C GLY A 200 20.57 -3.59 24.41
N VAL A 201 20.02 -4.34 23.46
CA VAL A 201 18.92 -5.28 23.70
C VAL A 201 19.42 -6.59 24.30
N ASP A 202 18.58 -7.23 25.11
CA ASP A 202 18.73 -8.57 25.64
C ASP A 202 17.92 -9.57 24.82
N LEU A 203 18.60 -10.24 23.89
CA LEU A 203 18.07 -11.25 22.99
C LEU A 203 18.74 -12.62 23.23
N ARG A 204 19.11 -12.90 24.49
CA ARG A 204 19.64 -14.21 24.90
C ARG A 204 18.68 -15.32 24.48
N GLY A 205 19.19 -16.38 23.88
CA GLY A 205 18.39 -17.51 23.41
C GLY A 205 17.37 -17.20 22.30
N ALA A 206 17.41 -16.01 21.69
CA ALA A 206 16.46 -15.64 20.62
C ALA A 206 16.59 -16.55 19.39
N ASP A 207 15.46 -16.84 18.75
CA ASP A 207 15.46 -17.53 17.45
C ASP A 207 15.46 -16.49 16.32
N ILE A 208 16.58 -16.39 15.62
CA ILE A 208 16.84 -15.43 14.54
C ILE A 208 17.35 -16.17 13.29
N ARG A 209 16.99 -17.45 13.15
CA ARG A 209 17.39 -18.27 12.00
C ARG A 209 16.94 -17.63 10.69
N TYR A 210 17.86 -17.53 9.73
CA TYR A 210 17.63 -16.94 8.42
C TYR A 210 17.10 -15.49 8.47
N GLY A 211 17.27 -14.82 9.61
CA GLY A 211 16.77 -13.48 9.83
C GLY A 211 17.56 -12.45 9.04
N ARG A 212 16.87 -11.43 8.50
CA ARG A 212 17.50 -10.34 7.75
C ARG A 212 17.80 -9.17 8.68
N LEU A 213 19.05 -9.09 9.10
CA LEU A 213 19.61 -8.09 10.00
C LEU A 213 20.68 -7.21 9.31
N HIS A 214 20.70 -7.17 7.98
CA HIS A 214 21.58 -6.26 7.23
C HIS A 214 21.46 -4.81 7.75
N LEU A 215 22.58 -4.10 7.87
CA LEU A 215 22.65 -2.72 8.37
C LEU A 215 21.98 -2.47 9.74
N THR A 216 21.78 -3.51 10.55
CA THR A 216 21.18 -3.37 11.89
C THR A 216 22.24 -2.94 12.90
N ASP A 217 21.90 -1.98 13.75
CA ASP A 217 22.68 -1.60 14.92
C ASP A 217 22.35 -2.57 16.06
N LEU A 218 23.29 -3.45 16.39
CA LEU A 218 23.25 -4.43 17.48
C LEU A 218 24.36 -4.15 18.50
N ARG A 219 24.84 -2.90 18.58
CA ARG A 219 25.93 -2.54 19.51
C ARG A 219 25.52 -2.86 20.94
N ASN A 220 26.44 -3.47 21.69
CA ASN A 220 26.22 -3.90 23.07
C ASN A 220 25.01 -4.84 23.27
N ALA A 221 24.51 -5.50 22.22
CA ALA A 221 23.44 -6.47 22.35
C ALA A 221 23.93 -7.74 23.06
N ARG A 222 23.06 -8.31 23.90
CA ARG A 222 23.25 -9.59 24.58
C ARG A 222 22.57 -10.68 23.76
N LEU A 223 23.36 -11.51 23.10
CA LEU A 223 22.92 -12.55 22.16
C LEU A 223 23.37 -13.94 22.61
N GLU A 224 23.70 -14.11 23.89
CA GLU A 224 24.19 -15.37 24.43
C GLU A 224 23.19 -16.51 24.13
N GLY A 225 23.67 -17.59 23.51
CA GLY A 225 22.82 -18.73 23.13
C GLY A 225 21.78 -18.47 22.03
N ALA A 226 21.77 -17.30 21.39
CA ALA A 226 20.85 -17.03 20.29
C ALA A 226 21.12 -17.94 19.08
N ASN A 227 20.07 -18.32 18.37
CA ASN A 227 20.18 -19.10 17.15
C ASN A 227 20.13 -18.17 15.93
N MET A 228 21.27 -17.96 15.28
CA MET A 228 21.43 -17.06 14.13
C MET A 228 21.89 -17.83 12.88
N VAL A 229 21.59 -19.13 12.79
CA VAL A 229 21.94 -19.96 11.64
C VAL A 229 21.39 -19.33 10.36
N GLY A 230 22.28 -19.09 9.38
CA GLY A 230 21.90 -18.49 8.10
C GLY A 230 21.42 -17.03 8.17
N ALA A 231 21.55 -16.35 9.31
CA ALA A 231 21.13 -14.96 9.43
C ALA A 231 21.98 -14.03 8.53
N ASP A 232 21.34 -13.03 7.94
CA ASP A 232 22.01 -12.01 7.13
C ASP A 232 22.37 -10.81 8.00
N LEU A 233 23.62 -10.72 8.42
CA LEU A 233 24.19 -9.67 9.27
C LEU A 233 25.06 -8.69 8.46
N ASP A 234 24.87 -8.64 7.14
CA ASP A 234 25.64 -7.80 6.24
C ASP A 234 25.68 -6.34 6.71
N ARG A 235 26.87 -5.80 6.94
CA ARG A 235 27.10 -4.42 7.39
C ARG A 235 26.41 -4.04 8.70
N SER A 236 26.04 -5.01 9.52
CA SER A 236 25.53 -4.76 10.88
C SER A 236 26.64 -4.24 11.80
N ASP A 237 26.25 -3.50 12.84
CA ASP A 237 27.17 -3.07 13.89
C ASP A 237 26.96 -3.93 15.13
N LEU A 238 27.85 -4.89 15.37
CA LEU A 238 27.85 -5.78 16.54
C LEU A 238 28.86 -5.31 17.60
N SER A 239 29.37 -4.07 17.52
CA SER A 239 30.44 -3.64 18.42
C SER A 239 30.02 -3.76 19.88
N GLY A 240 30.85 -4.43 20.70
CA GLY A 240 30.55 -4.69 22.11
C GLY A 240 29.47 -5.75 22.39
N ALA A 241 28.93 -6.42 21.38
CA ALA A 241 27.93 -7.46 21.58
C ALA A 241 28.51 -8.72 22.23
N ASN A 242 27.68 -9.46 22.99
CA ASN A 242 28.04 -10.75 23.58
C ASN A 242 27.42 -11.89 22.77
N LEU A 243 28.26 -12.65 22.06
CA LEU A 243 27.88 -13.78 21.20
C LEU A 243 28.23 -15.15 21.83
N ARG A 244 28.41 -15.21 23.16
CA ARG A 244 28.76 -16.45 23.84
C ARG A 244 27.70 -17.54 23.59
N GLY A 245 28.11 -18.62 22.92
CA GLY A 245 27.23 -19.75 22.63
C GLY A 245 26.17 -19.48 21.55
N THR A 246 26.28 -18.36 20.82
CA THR A 246 25.42 -18.09 19.65
C THR A 246 25.73 -19.08 18.52
N ASP A 247 24.72 -19.58 17.84
CA ASP A 247 24.91 -20.38 16.62
C ASP A 247 24.94 -19.45 15.39
N LEU A 248 26.08 -19.37 14.71
CA LEU A 248 26.32 -18.51 13.54
C LEU A 248 26.60 -19.34 12.28
N ASP A 249 26.29 -20.64 12.27
CA ASP A 249 26.54 -21.48 11.11
C ASP A 249 25.84 -20.91 9.85
N ASN A 250 26.60 -20.73 8.77
CA ASN A 250 26.17 -20.10 7.52
C ASN A 250 25.63 -18.66 7.64
N ALA A 251 25.83 -17.96 8.75
CA ALA A 251 25.45 -16.55 8.87
C ALA A 251 26.31 -15.67 7.96
N ASN A 252 25.74 -14.64 7.34
CA ASN A 252 26.48 -13.69 6.51
C ASN A 252 26.97 -12.52 7.38
N LEU A 253 28.25 -12.49 7.74
CA LEU A 253 28.86 -11.44 8.58
C LEU A 253 29.62 -10.39 7.74
N ARG A 254 29.36 -10.33 6.44
CA ARG A 254 30.08 -9.45 5.53
C ARG A 254 29.99 -7.98 5.94
N GLY A 255 31.13 -7.29 6.01
CA GLY A 255 31.18 -5.85 6.37
C GLY A 255 30.64 -5.52 7.76
N ALA A 256 30.35 -6.53 8.61
CA ALA A 256 29.88 -6.31 9.97
C ALA A 256 31.02 -5.79 10.85
N LYS A 257 30.69 -4.89 11.78
CA LYS A 257 31.66 -4.40 12.78
C LYS A 257 31.65 -5.33 13.99
N LEU A 258 32.78 -5.99 14.25
CA LEU A 258 32.92 -6.95 15.34
C LEU A 258 33.85 -6.43 16.46
N THR A 259 34.08 -5.11 16.51
CA THR A 259 34.99 -4.51 17.49
C THR A 259 34.50 -4.75 18.93
N GLY A 260 35.32 -5.37 19.77
CA GLY A 260 34.96 -5.62 21.18
C GLY A 260 33.85 -6.67 21.37
N VAL A 261 33.51 -7.45 20.35
CA VAL A 261 32.63 -8.60 20.50
C VAL A 261 33.25 -9.63 21.44
N THR A 262 32.44 -10.20 22.33
CA THR A 262 32.85 -11.25 23.25
C THR A 262 32.18 -12.58 22.93
N GLY A 263 32.82 -13.70 23.26
CA GLY A 263 32.25 -15.05 23.08
C GLY A 263 32.18 -15.57 21.64
N LEU A 264 32.76 -14.83 20.68
CA LEU A 264 32.95 -15.27 19.30
C LEU A 264 34.27 -16.05 19.19
N PHE A 265 34.22 -17.27 18.68
CA PHE A 265 35.41 -18.09 18.49
C PHE A 265 35.67 -18.39 17.01
N ARG A 266 36.92 -18.74 16.68
CA ARG A 266 37.36 -19.07 15.31
C ARG A 266 36.41 -20.03 14.58
N GLY A 267 35.96 -21.10 15.24
CA GLY A 267 35.10 -22.10 14.62
C GLY A 267 33.77 -21.53 14.09
N GLN A 268 33.14 -20.63 14.84
CA GLN A 268 31.90 -19.95 14.41
C GLN A 268 32.18 -19.02 13.23
N LEU A 269 33.28 -18.26 13.30
CA LEU A 269 33.65 -17.31 12.24
C LEU A 269 34.01 -18.02 10.92
N LEU A 270 34.66 -19.18 10.97
CA LEU A 270 34.99 -20.00 9.80
C LEU A 270 33.77 -20.67 9.14
N ARG A 271 32.66 -20.78 9.87
CA ARG A 271 31.40 -21.33 9.35
C ARG A 271 30.44 -20.24 8.87
N ALA A 272 30.65 -19.01 9.33
CA ALA A 272 29.98 -17.84 8.78
C ALA A 272 30.46 -17.58 7.34
N VAL A 273 29.57 -17.13 6.48
CA VAL A 273 29.90 -16.68 5.14
C VAL A 273 30.55 -15.30 5.23
N LEU A 274 31.85 -15.26 4.99
CA LEU A 274 32.66 -14.04 4.97
C LEU A 274 33.03 -13.68 3.52
N GLY A 275 32.08 -13.36 2.65
CA GLY A 275 32.33 -13.50 1.20
C GLY A 275 31.80 -12.44 0.22
N ALA A 276 32.75 -11.96 -0.60
CA ALA A 276 32.65 -11.74 -2.05
C ALA A 276 32.16 -10.38 -2.60
N SER A 277 32.98 -9.35 -2.47
CA SER A 277 33.28 -8.27 -3.44
C SER A 277 33.85 -7.05 -2.69
N ARG A 278 34.96 -6.47 -3.18
CA ARG A 278 35.42 -5.05 -3.19
C ARG A 278 34.95 -4.00 -2.15
N TRP A 279 34.25 -4.39 -1.10
CA TRP A 279 33.60 -3.59 -0.06
C TRP A 279 33.65 -4.33 1.27
N SER A 280 34.79 -4.90 1.64
CA SER A 280 35.09 -5.17 3.06
C SER A 280 35.21 -3.86 3.86
N LEU A 281 34.51 -2.80 3.44
CA LEU A 281 34.64 -1.46 3.96
C LEU A 281 33.37 -1.11 4.72
N ASN A 282 33.54 -0.68 5.97
CA ASN A 282 32.55 0.07 6.73
C ASN A 282 32.09 1.31 5.92
N LYS A 283 31.02 2.02 6.35
CA LYS A 283 30.52 3.24 5.68
C LYS A 283 31.60 4.30 5.36
N ASP A 284 32.76 4.24 6.00
CA ASP A 284 33.91 5.14 5.88
C ASP A 284 35.04 4.64 4.97
N GLY A 285 34.96 3.43 4.40
CA GLY A 285 36.07 2.88 3.63
C GLY A 285 37.07 2.03 4.44
N SER A 286 36.78 1.69 5.71
CA SER A 286 37.72 0.94 6.57
C SER A 286 37.43 -0.58 6.61
N PRO A 287 38.48 -1.45 6.63
CA PRO A 287 38.32 -2.91 6.62
C PRO A 287 37.40 -3.42 7.74
N MET A 288 36.79 -4.60 7.55
CA MET A 288 36.08 -5.34 8.61
C MET A 288 36.94 -5.41 9.88
N THR A 289 36.42 -4.90 11.00
CA THR A 289 37.15 -4.84 12.27
C THR A 289 36.90 -6.10 13.09
N LEU A 290 37.90 -6.99 13.15
CA LEU A 290 37.87 -8.21 13.94
C LEU A 290 38.20 -7.94 15.42
N PRO A 291 37.70 -8.77 16.36
CA PRO A 291 38.22 -8.82 17.73
C PRO A 291 39.73 -9.11 17.73
N GLN A 292 40.48 -8.52 18.67
CA GLN A 292 41.95 -8.68 18.75
C GLN A 292 42.39 -10.16 18.76
N GLU A 293 41.64 -11.02 19.46
CA GLU A 293 41.92 -12.46 19.57
C GLU A 293 41.84 -13.20 18.22
N LEU A 294 40.93 -12.78 17.35
CA LEU A 294 40.71 -13.40 16.04
C LEU A 294 41.50 -12.71 14.92
N ALA A 295 41.84 -11.44 15.10
CA ALA A 295 42.65 -10.68 14.16
C ALA A 295 44.03 -11.30 13.95
N ALA A 296 44.60 -11.94 14.99
CA ALA A 296 45.89 -12.61 14.94
C ALA A 296 45.84 -14.08 14.44
N ASP A 297 44.65 -14.68 14.28
CA ASP A 297 44.54 -16.08 13.88
C ASP A 297 44.72 -16.24 12.36
N GLN A 298 45.82 -16.90 11.96
CA GLN A 298 46.17 -17.09 10.56
C GLN A 298 45.10 -17.82 9.76
N ALA A 299 44.38 -18.77 10.34
CA ALA A 299 43.36 -19.51 9.59
C ALA A 299 42.09 -18.69 9.38
N VAL A 300 41.76 -17.80 10.32
CA VAL A 300 40.71 -16.80 10.13
C VAL A 300 41.11 -15.88 8.98
N GLN A 301 42.34 -15.37 8.98
CA GLN A 301 42.86 -14.52 7.90
C GLN A 301 42.90 -15.26 6.55
N ASP A 302 43.35 -16.51 6.53
CA ASP A 302 43.39 -17.34 5.32
C ASP A 302 41.98 -17.64 4.79
N HIS A 303 41.01 -17.87 5.67
CA HIS A 303 39.62 -18.10 5.28
C HIS A 303 39.01 -16.85 4.64
N ILE A 304 39.21 -15.69 5.28
CA ILE A 304 38.81 -14.38 4.71
C ILE A 304 39.50 -14.17 3.35
N GLY A 305 40.79 -14.46 3.25
CA GLY A 305 41.56 -14.38 2.01
C GLY A 305 41.03 -15.30 0.91
N ARG A 306 40.72 -16.56 1.20
CA ARG A 306 40.14 -17.52 0.24
C ARG A 306 38.77 -17.06 -0.27
N CYS A 307 37.95 -16.49 0.59
CA CYS A 307 36.67 -15.91 0.21
C CYS A 307 36.81 -14.70 -0.74
N ASP A 308 37.94 -13.99 -0.72
CA ASP A 308 38.25 -12.90 -1.66
C ASP A 308 38.58 -13.43 -3.07
N VAL A 309 39.38 -14.49 -3.15
CA VAL A 309 39.82 -15.07 -4.45
C VAL A 309 38.68 -15.77 -5.21
N SER A 310 37.63 -16.20 -4.50
CA SER A 310 36.51 -16.95 -5.06
C SER A 310 35.64 -16.13 -6.03
N GLY A 311 35.85 -14.80 -6.11
CA GLY A 311 35.16 -13.88 -7.02
C GLY A 311 35.82 -13.66 -8.39
N LEU A 312 37.00 -14.26 -8.68
CA LEU A 312 37.68 -14.14 -9.99
C LEU A 312 37.20 -15.16 -11.04
N GLY A 313 36.13 -15.90 -10.76
CA GLY A 313 35.50 -16.84 -11.67
C GLY A 313 34.51 -16.20 -12.66
N LEU A 314 34.94 -15.23 -13.45
CA LEU A 314 34.31 -14.96 -14.75
C LEU A 314 35.26 -15.47 -15.84
N SER A 315 34.90 -16.63 -16.39
CA SER A 315 35.50 -17.24 -17.57
C SER A 315 35.63 -16.22 -18.70
N ARG A 316 36.77 -16.32 -19.40
CA ARG A 316 36.94 -15.86 -20.78
C ARG A 316 35.83 -16.41 -21.69
#